data_AF-A0A6J4LLM8-F1
#
_entry.id   AF-A0A6J4LLM8-F1
#
_cell.length_a   1.000
_cell.length_b   1.000
_cell.length_c   1.000
_cell.angle_alpha   90.00
_cell.angle_beta   90.00
_cell.angle_gamma   90.00
#
_symmetry.space_group_name_H-M   'P 1'
#
loop_
_entity.id
_entity.type
_entity.pdbx_description
1 polymer ?
#
loop_
_entity_poly.entity_id
_entity_poly.type
_entity_poly.pdbx_seq_one_letter_code
_entity_poly.pdbx_strand_id
1 'polypeptide(L)'
;MTTTNESYTRQDWTGRLSPADVHHVLFTRAGLGRRGYDELEVDGFLERVQQELTRLISEKADLRDEVARLKSQLAQAGSAAPAADGGLSKDEANLQAVRLLAAAQQTADVYVADAEKYSQRLTIDAREHSEAMLDEARKAAQRMVEEAERLARSQASRTIEGERADAPVPSKAELDQQVAYLKTFGQVVRVQLKAYLEALLRDVEDEWGKADPGVVDHDRPITPPRAAPQAVELGASQGALESGGPRVLGGGAAPTHGDADTEVPEAPAGPDAEASVSEHADAARNGRGPNTPGKRARTLQAQ
;
A
#
# COMPACT_ATOMS: atom_id res chain seq x y z
N MET A 1 -15.44 -7.73 -44.26
CA MET A 1 -15.28 -6.35 -43.77
C MET A 1 -14.00 -6.31 -42.96
N THR A 2 -13.04 -5.54 -43.47
CA THR A 2 -11.72 -5.26 -42.92
C THR A 2 -11.80 -4.43 -41.64
N THR A 3 -11.20 -4.91 -40.56
CA THR A 3 -10.45 -4.06 -39.63
C THR A 3 -9.23 -4.84 -39.16
N THR A 4 -8.12 -4.49 -39.80
CA THR A 4 -6.74 -4.79 -39.45
C THR A 4 -6.49 -4.45 -37.99
N ASN A 5 -6.13 -5.44 -37.17
CA ASN A 5 -5.31 -5.22 -35.98
C ASN A 5 -4.41 -6.43 -35.79
N GLU A 6 -3.59 -6.65 -36.82
CA GLU A 6 -2.54 -7.66 -36.85
C GLU A 6 -1.30 -7.04 -36.20
N SER A 7 -0.63 -7.80 -35.33
CA SER A 7 0.73 -7.55 -34.81
C SER A 7 0.98 -6.39 -33.82
N TYR A 8 0.45 -6.48 -32.59
CA TYR A 8 1.15 -5.95 -31.39
C TYR A 8 1.44 -7.03 -30.33
N THR A 9 1.07 -8.28 -30.61
CA THR A 9 1.19 -9.38 -29.66
C THR A 9 2.62 -9.94 -29.70
N ARG A 10 3.41 -9.63 -28.64
CA ARG A 10 4.72 -10.21 -28.28
C ARG A 10 5.97 -9.50 -28.85
N GLN A 11 5.99 -8.17 -28.86
CA GLN A 11 7.09 -7.39 -29.42
C GLN A 11 8.09 -6.94 -28.32
N ASP A 12 9.24 -7.61 -28.29
CA ASP A 12 10.57 -7.03 -28.08
C ASP A 12 10.93 -6.34 -26.74
N TRP A 13 10.42 -6.84 -25.61
CA TRP A 13 10.87 -6.38 -24.28
C TRP A 13 12.36 -6.66 -23.97
N THR A 14 13.09 -7.30 -24.90
CA THR A 14 14.53 -7.54 -24.84
C THR A 14 15.37 -6.37 -25.38
N GLY A 15 14.73 -5.34 -25.96
CA GLY A 15 15.37 -4.11 -26.44
C GLY A 15 15.51 -3.03 -25.37
N ARG A 16 16.28 -1.97 -25.67
CA ARG A 16 16.29 -0.75 -24.84
C ARG A 16 14.90 -0.10 -24.92
N LEU A 17 14.20 -0.05 -23.80
CA LEU A 17 12.88 0.57 -23.68
C LEU A 17 12.98 2.08 -23.96
N SER A 18 12.19 2.59 -24.90
CA SER A 18 11.99 4.03 -25.09
C SER A 18 10.74 4.52 -24.36
N PRO A 19 10.63 5.84 -24.07
CA PRO A 19 9.42 6.41 -23.49
C PRO A 19 8.17 6.14 -24.34
N ALA A 20 8.32 6.13 -25.67
CA ALA A 20 7.23 5.79 -26.58
C ALA A 20 6.82 4.31 -26.43
N ASP A 21 7.77 3.40 -26.21
CA ASP A 21 7.45 1.98 -26.04
C ASP A 21 6.63 1.74 -24.78
N VAL A 22 6.93 2.45 -23.68
CA VAL A 22 6.17 2.41 -22.42
C VAL A 22 4.71 2.83 -22.62
N HIS A 23 4.49 3.87 -23.43
CA HIS A 23 3.15 4.40 -23.73
C HIS A 23 2.29 3.43 -24.55
N HIS A 24 2.90 2.62 -25.41
CA HIS A 24 2.18 1.70 -26.31
C HIS A 24 2.08 0.27 -25.73
N VAL A 25 2.47 0.05 -24.48
CA VAL A 25 2.37 -1.27 -23.84
C VAL A 25 0.89 -1.62 -23.65
N LEU A 26 0.48 -2.75 -24.23
CA LEU A 26 -0.86 -3.32 -24.03
C LEU A 26 -0.78 -4.53 -23.10
N PHE A 27 -1.44 -4.45 -21.95
CA PHE A 27 -1.59 -5.58 -21.05
C PHE A 27 -2.81 -6.43 -21.41
N THR A 28 -2.67 -7.75 -21.34
CA THR A 28 -3.82 -8.66 -21.46
C THR A 28 -4.68 -8.59 -20.20
N ARG A 29 -6.00 -8.42 -20.35
CA ARG A 29 -6.94 -8.44 -19.24
C ARG A 29 -6.89 -9.76 -18.48
N ALA A 30 -7.06 -9.70 -17.16
CA ALA A 30 -7.12 -10.90 -16.34
C ALA A 30 -8.25 -11.83 -16.80
N GLY A 31 -7.94 -13.12 -16.94
CA GLY A 31 -8.92 -14.13 -17.33
C GLY A 31 -10.09 -14.21 -16.35
N LEU A 32 -11.26 -14.61 -16.84
CA LEU A 32 -12.50 -14.68 -16.04
C LEU A 32 -12.27 -15.48 -14.74
N GLY A 33 -12.51 -14.85 -13.58
CA GLY A 33 -12.32 -15.46 -12.26
C GLY A 33 -10.95 -15.24 -11.60
N ARG A 34 -10.03 -14.47 -12.22
CA ARG A 34 -8.74 -14.07 -11.63
C ARG A 34 -8.76 -12.57 -11.33
N ARG A 35 -8.19 -12.16 -10.18
CA ARG A 35 -8.00 -10.74 -9.87
C ARG A 35 -6.89 -10.19 -10.76
N GLY A 36 -7.17 -9.10 -11.47
CA GLY A 36 -6.19 -8.33 -12.25
C GLY A 36 -5.72 -7.09 -11.51
N TYR A 37 -4.74 -6.39 -12.10
CA TYR A 37 -4.40 -5.03 -11.70
C TYR A 37 -5.52 -4.06 -12.09
N ASP A 38 -5.64 -2.95 -11.35
CA ASP A 38 -6.52 -1.84 -11.74
C ASP A 38 -5.92 -1.11 -12.95
N GLU A 39 -6.70 -0.98 -14.03
CA GLU A 39 -6.26 -0.32 -15.27
C GLU A 39 -5.83 1.14 -14.99
N LEU A 40 -6.56 1.86 -14.13
CA LEU A 40 -6.26 3.27 -13.82
C LEU A 40 -4.96 3.45 -13.02
N GLU A 41 -4.70 2.55 -12.08
CA GLU A 41 -3.47 2.59 -11.27
C GLU A 41 -2.24 2.23 -12.13
N VAL A 42 -2.40 1.26 -13.03
CA VAL A 42 -1.34 0.86 -13.97
C VAL A 42 -1.04 1.98 -14.95
N ASP A 43 -2.06 2.63 -15.52
CA ASP A 43 -1.87 3.75 -16.45
C ASP A 43 -1.15 4.93 -15.80
N GLY A 44 -1.53 5.30 -14.57
CA GLY A 44 -0.84 6.36 -13.81
C GLY A 44 0.61 6.01 -13.46
N PHE A 45 0.89 4.73 -13.19
CA PHE A 45 2.26 4.26 -13.00
C PHE A 45 3.09 4.35 -14.30
N LEU A 46 2.53 3.94 -15.44
CA LEU A 46 3.19 4.02 -16.74
C LEU A 46 3.52 5.47 -17.14
N GLU A 47 2.61 6.42 -16.89
CA GLU A 47 2.86 7.83 -17.15
C GLU A 47 4.07 8.36 -16.36
N ARG A 48 4.15 8.02 -15.07
CA ARG A 48 5.29 8.37 -14.22
C ARG A 48 6.60 7.74 -14.72
N VAL A 49 6.56 6.47 -15.13
CA VAL A 49 7.72 5.78 -15.70
C VAL A 49 8.17 6.44 -17.01
N GLN A 50 7.24 6.83 -17.86
CA GLN A 50 7.53 7.52 -19.12
C GLN A 50 8.19 8.88 -18.88
N GLN A 51 7.68 9.66 -17.92
CA GLN A 51 8.25 10.97 -17.56
C GLN A 51 9.69 10.82 -17.05
N GLU A 52 9.93 9.89 -16.12
CA GLU A 52 11.27 9.65 -15.57
C GLU A 52 12.22 9.08 -16.64
N LEU A 53 11.76 8.18 -17.50
CA LEU A 53 12.59 7.65 -18.58
C LEU A 53 13.00 8.74 -19.58
N THR A 54 12.08 9.67 -19.89
CA THR A 54 12.37 10.83 -20.74
C THR A 54 13.44 11.72 -20.10
N ARG A 55 13.27 12.05 -18.82
CA ARG A 55 14.22 12.83 -18.04
C ARG A 55 15.60 12.18 -18.00
N LEU A 56 15.67 10.89 -17.72
CA LEU A 56 16.94 10.15 -17.65
C LEU A 56 17.63 10.09 -19.01
N ILE A 57 16.87 9.97 -20.10
CA ILE A 57 17.44 9.96 -21.46
C ILE A 57 18.02 11.34 -21.81
N SER A 58 17.30 12.43 -21.51
CA SER A 58 17.81 13.79 -21.77
C SER A 58 19.02 14.11 -20.91
N GLU A 59 18.96 13.82 -19.60
CA GLU A 59 20.09 14.06 -18.69
C GLU A 59 21.33 13.27 -19.12
N LYS A 60 21.16 12.01 -19.55
CA LYS A 60 22.27 11.23 -20.08
C LYS A 60 22.81 11.78 -21.40
N ALA A 61 21.97 12.36 -22.26
CA ALA A 61 22.42 13.00 -23.50
C ALA A 61 23.25 14.25 -23.17
N ASP A 62 22.75 15.12 -22.29
CA ASP A 62 23.42 16.34 -21.84
C ASP A 62 24.78 16.02 -21.20
N LEU A 63 24.82 15.00 -20.32
CA LEU A 63 26.07 14.54 -19.70
C LEU A 63 27.07 14.00 -20.72
N ARG A 64 26.62 13.32 -21.78
CA ARG A 64 27.50 12.82 -22.83
C ARG A 64 28.08 13.95 -23.66
N ASP A 65 27.28 14.96 -23.97
CA ASP A 65 27.73 16.14 -24.71
C ASP A 65 28.73 16.94 -23.88
N GLU A 66 28.49 17.08 -22.58
CA GLU A 66 29.43 17.74 -21.67
C GLU A 66 30.75 16.97 -21.55
N VAL A 67 30.70 15.63 -21.44
CA VAL A 67 31.91 14.80 -21.45
C VAL A 67 32.66 14.94 -22.79
N ALA A 68 31.97 14.99 -23.91
CA ALA A 68 32.59 15.20 -25.22
C ALA A 68 33.24 16.58 -25.31
N ARG A 69 32.56 17.63 -24.81
CA ARG A 69 33.08 19.00 -24.74
C ARG A 69 34.34 19.07 -23.88
N LEU A 70 34.30 18.56 -22.64
CA LEU A 70 35.44 18.55 -21.74
C LEU A 70 36.64 17.76 -22.30
N LYS A 71 36.38 16.61 -22.94
CA LYS A 71 37.42 15.84 -23.65
C LYS A 71 38.05 16.63 -24.78
N SER A 72 37.26 17.37 -25.57
CA SER A 72 37.80 18.22 -26.64
C SER A 72 38.64 19.37 -26.10
N GLN A 73 38.23 19.98 -24.98
CA GLN A 73 39.00 21.03 -24.31
C GLN A 73 40.33 20.50 -23.76
N LEU A 74 40.31 19.31 -23.16
CA LEU A 74 41.53 18.67 -22.66
C LEU A 74 42.48 18.30 -23.82
N ALA A 75 41.96 17.79 -24.93
CA ALA A 75 42.76 17.49 -26.12
C ALA A 75 43.38 18.76 -26.72
N GLN A 76 42.61 19.85 -26.80
CA GLN A 76 43.12 21.15 -27.25
C GLN A 76 44.19 21.71 -26.31
N ALA A 77 43.96 21.64 -24.99
CA ALA A 77 44.94 22.05 -23.98
C ALA A 77 46.23 21.21 -24.04
N GLY A 78 46.11 19.90 -24.32
CA GLY A 78 47.25 19.00 -24.53
C GLY A 78 48.02 19.28 -25.83
N SER A 79 47.34 19.72 -26.89
CA SER A 79 47.96 20.08 -28.18
C SER A 79 48.56 21.48 -28.22
N ALA A 80 48.17 22.36 -27.29
CA ALA A 80 48.73 23.70 -27.14
C ALA A 80 50.03 23.72 -26.30
N ALA A 81 50.45 22.57 -25.76
CA ALA A 81 51.78 22.42 -25.18
C ALA A 81 52.83 22.37 -26.32
N PRO A 82 53.91 23.15 -26.26
CA PRO A 82 54.90 23.20 -27.34
C PRO A 82 55.48 21.82 -27.59
N ALA A 83 55.53 21.43 -28.87
CA ALA A 83 56.14 20.20 -29.34
C ALA A 83 57.64 20.18 -28.97
N ALA A 84 57.95 19.63 -27.80
CA ALA A 84 59.30 19.22 -27.45
C ALA A 84 59.56 17.88 -28.12
N ASP A 85 60.29 17.97 -29.24
CA ASP A 85 60.95 16.84 -29.89
C ASP A 85 61.96 16.22 -28.93
N GLY A 86 61.70 14.98 -28.52
CA GLY A 86 62.46 14.28 -27.50
C GLY A 86 61.57 13.23 -26.85
N GLY A 87 61.66 11.98 -27.31
CA GLY A 87 60.94 10.87 -26.68
C GLY A 87 61.17 10.91 -25.18
N LEU A 88 60.08 10.98 -24.41
CA LEU A 88 60.13 11.02 -22.95
C LEU A 88 61.12 9.97 -22.46
N SER A 89 62.16 10.43 -21.76
CA SER A 89 63.10 9.55 -21.09
C SER A 89 62.28 8.52 -20.30
N LYS A 90 62.67 7.24 -20.34
CA LYS A 90 61.96 6.18 -19.61
C LYS A 90 61.76 6.54 -18.12
N ASP A 91 62.69 7.32 -17.57
CA ASP A 91 62.60 7.86 -16.21
C ASP A 91 61.52 8.93 -16.08
N GLU A 92 61.34 9.78 -17.08
CA GLU A 92 60.31 10.83 -17.11
C GLU A 92 58.91 10.23 -17.28
N ALA A 93 58.77 9.21 -18.13
CA ALA A 93 57.53 8.44 -18.26
C ALA A 93 57.18 7.70 -16.96
N ASN A 94 58.17 7.11 -16.28
CA ASN A 94 57.98 6.49 -14.96
C ASN A 94 57.55 7.53 -13.91
N LEU A 95 58.19 8.70 -13.88
CA LEU A 95 57.81 9.80 -12.97
C LEU A 95 56.40 10.31 -13.27
N GLN A 96 56.01 10.40 -14.53
CA GLN A 96 54.68 10.82 -14.95
C GLN A 96 53.62 9.76 -14.56
N ALA A 97 53.93 8.47 -14.73
CA ALA A 97 53.07 7.37 -14.30
C ALA A 97 52.87 7.34 -12.77
N VAL A 98 53.94 7.56 -12.00
CA VAL A 98 53.87 7.63 -10.53
C VAL A 98 53.00 8.82 -10.08
N ARG A 99 53.13 9.98 -10.72
CA ARG A 99 52.27 11.15 -10.44
C ARG A 99 50.81 10.87 -10.76
N LEU A 100 50.53 10.20 -11.88
CA LEU A 100 49.17 9.82 -12.25
C LEU A 100 48.57 8.80 -11.26
N LEU A 101 49.35 7.80 -10.85
CA LEU A 101 48.95 6.83 -9.82
C LEU A 101 48.67 7.52 -8.48
N ALA A 102 49.53 8.45 -8.05
CA ALA A 102 49.32 9.21 -6.82
C ALA A 102 48.06 10.09 -6.89
N ALA A 103 47.82 10.75 -8.02
CA ALA A 103 46.60 11.54 -8.24
C ALA A 103 45.34 10.67 -8.28
N ALA A 104 45.42 9.50 -8.92
CA ALA A 104 44.33 8.53 -8.96
C ALA A 104 44.03 7.97 -7.56
N GLN A 105 45.07 7.64 -6.79
CA GLN A 105 44.91 7.16 -5.41
C GLN A 105 44.29 8.24 -4.53
N GLN A 106 44.77 9.47 -4.60
CA GLN A 106 44.19 10.60 -3.85
C GLN A 106 42.71 10.79 -4.21
N THR A 107 42.35 10.65 -5.48
CA THR A 107 40.96 10.75 -5.95
C THR A 107 40.12 9.60 -5.41
N ALA A 108 40.65 8.37 -5.43
CA ALA A 108 39.98 7.20 -4.87
C ALA A 108 39.73 7.37 -3.36
N ASP A 109 40.71 7.88 -2.62
CA ASP A 109 40.58 8.13 -1.18
C ASP A 109 39.48 9.17 -0.88
N VAL A 110 39.34 10.20 -1.72
CA VAL A 110 38.24 11.19 -1.62
C VAL A 110 36.89 10.53 -1.86
N TYR A 111 36.75 9.72 -2.91
CA TYR A 111 35.50 9.01 -3.18
C TYR A 111 35.12 8.03 -2.08
N VAL A 112 36.10 7.33 -1.49
CA VAL A 112 35.86 6.44 -0.34
C VAL A 112 35.36 7.25 0.86
N ALA A 113 36.02 8.36 1.19
CA ALA A 113 35.61 9.22 2.30
C ALA A 113 34.21 9.82 2.10
N ASP A 114 33.85 10.20 0.87
CA ASP A 114 32.53 10.74 0.57
C ASP A 114 31.44 9.65 0.56
N ALA A 115 31.74 8.46 0.03
CA ALA A 115 30.85 7.31 0.10
C ALA A 115 30.58 6.88 1.55
N GLU A 116 31.61 6.88 2.41
CA GLU A 116 31.46 6.59 3.84
C GLU A 116 30.56 7.62 4.53
N LYS A 117 30.78 8.92 4.30
CA LYS A 117 29.92 9.99 4.85
C LYS A 117 28.48 9.87 4.37
N TYR A 118 28.28 9.58 3.08
CA TYR A 118 26.94 9.40 2.52
C TYR A 118 26.24 8.19 3.13
N SER A 119 26.94 7.06 3.27
CA SER A 119 26.41 5.86 3.92
C SER A 119 26.05 6.11 5.39
N GLN A 120 26.86 6.87 6.12
CA GLN A 120 26.59 7.24 7.50
C GLN A 120 25.32 8.10 7.60
N ARG A 121 25.19 9.12 6.73
CA ARG A 121 23.98 9.96 6.67
C ARG A 121 22.74 9.14 6.34
N LEU A 122 22.80 8.31 5.30
CA LEU A 122 21.69 7.45 4.91
C LEU A 122 21.26 6.51 6.05
N THR A 123 22.21 6.01 6.84
CA THR A 123 21.89 5.16 8.00
C THR A 123 21.19 5.94 9.11
N ILE A 124 21.59 7.19 9.34
CA ILE A 124 20.93 8.08 10.32
C ILE A 124 19.52 8.41 9.82
N ASP A 125 19.39 8.88 8.58
CA ASP A 125 18.10 9.24 7.99
C ASP A 125 17.12 8.06 7.97
N ALA A 126 17.60 6.86 7.62
CA ALA A 126 16.78 5.65 7.63
C ALA A 126 16.32 5.26 9.04
N ARG A 127 17.19 5.42 10.06
CA ARG A 127 16.82 5.17 11.46
C ARG A 127 15.78 6.17 11.93
N GLU A 128 16.01 7.46 11.73
CA GLU A 128 15.06 8.52 12.10
C GLU A 128 13.71 8.31 11.42
N HIS A 129 13.70 7.98 10.11
CA HIS A 129 12.48 7.69 9.39
C HIS A 129 11.76 6.45 9.95
N SER A 130 12.51 5.39 10.28
CA SER A 130 11.92 4.18 10.89
C SER A 130 11.32 4.46 12.26
N GLU A 131 11.97 5.29 13.08
CA GLU A 131 11.47 5.69 14.39
C GLU A 131 10.19 6.54 14.26
N ALA A 132 10.18 7.49 13.32
CA ALA A 132 8.99 8.29 13.03
C ALA A 132 7.80 7.43 12.59
N MET A 133 8.03 6.45 11.71
CA MET A 133 6.99 5.51 11.26
C MET A 133 6.48 4.63 12.41
N LEU A 134 7.36 4.16 13.29
CA LEU A 134 6.96 3.37 14.47
C LEU A 134 6.12 4.20 15.45
N ASP A 135 6.47 5.47 15.65
CA ASP A 135 5.71 6.36 16.52
C ASP A 135 4.35 6.74 15.94
N GLU A 136 4.28 6.97 14.63
CA GLU A 136 3.02 7.18 13.93
C GLU A 136 2.11 5.94 13.99
N ALA A 137 2.66 4.76 13.71
CA ALA A 137 1.94 3.50 13.82
C ALA A 137 1.43 3.25 15.25
N ARG A 138 2.25 3.54 16.28
CA ARG A 138 1.84 3.44 17.69
C ARG A 138 0.70 4.40 18.01
N LYS A 139 0.78 5.66 17.57
CA LYS A 139 -0.29 6.66 17.78
C LYS A 139 -1.58 6.25 17.07
N ALA A 140 -1.48 5.72 15.85
CA ALA A 140 -2.63 5.21 15.11
C ALA A 140 -3.28 4.02 15.84
N ALA A 141 -2.49 3.06 16.32
CA ALA A 141 -2.98 1.93 17.10
C ALA A 141 -3.66 2.36 18.40
N GLN A 142 -3.10 3.34 19.12
CA GLN A 142 -3.71 3.90 20.32
C GLN A 142 -5.09 4.51 20.03
N ARG A 143 -5.21 5.32 18.97
CA ARG A 143 -6.50 5.89 18.55
C ARG A 143 -7.53 4.82 18.21
N MET A 144 -7.12 3.76 17.53
CA MET A 144 -8.02 2.64 17.19
C MET A 144 -8.53 1.92 18.44
N VAL A 145 -7.66 1.68 19.43
CA VAL A 145 -8.07 1.06 20.70
C VAL A 145 -9.02 1.97 21.47
N GLU A 146 -8.70 3.25 21.60
CA GLU A 146 -9.56 4.24 22.27
C GLU A 146 -10.95 4.33 21.61
N GLU A 147 -11.00 4.35 20.28
CA GLU A 147 -12.25 4.36 19.54
C GLU A 147 -13.05 3.07 19.74
N ALA A 148 -12.39 1.91 19.66
CA ALA A 148 -13.03 0.61 19.90
C ALA A 148 -13.60 0.52 21.31
N GLU A 149 -12.86 0.97 22.33
CA GLU A 149 -13.34 1.02 23.70
C GLU A 149 -14.51 2.00 23.88
N ARG A 150 -14.46 3.17 23.22
CA ARG A 150 -15.57 4.14 23.24
C ARG A 150 -16.83 3.52 22.64
N LEU A 151 -16.71 2.83 21.51
CA LEU A 151 -17.82 2.15 20.86
C LEU A 151 -18.36 1.02 21.73
N ALA A 152 -17.50 0.18 22.30
CA ALA A 152 -17.88 -0.90 23.22
C ALA A 152 -18.61 -0.36 24.46
N ARG A 153 -18.09 0.72 25.08
CA ARG A 153 -18.75 1.40 26.20
C ARG A 153 -20.13 1.93 25.81
N SER A 154 -20.26 2.58 24.65
CA SER A 154 -21.55 3.11 24.17
C SER A 154 -22.58 2.02 23.86
N GLN A 155 -22.13 0.84 23.42
CA GLN A 155 -23.00 -0.31 23.19
C GLN A 155 -23.44 -0.94 24.51
N ALA A 156 -22.52 -1.11 25.47
CA ALA A 156 -22.82 -1.61 26.80
C ALA A 156 -23.80 -0.71 27.57
N SER A 157 -23.66 0.62 27.48
CA SER A 157 -24.62 1.55 28.07
C SER A 157 -26.00 1.43 27.43
N ARG A 158 -26.09 1.29 26.10
CA ARG A 158 -27.36 1.08 25.38
C ARG A 158 -28.04 -0.24 25.74
N THR A 159 -27.29 -1.33 25.91
CA THR A 159 -27.88 -2.61 26.33
C THR A 159 -28.39 -2.55 27.76
N ILE A 160 -27.66 -1.89 28.69
CA ILE A 160 -28.11 -1.73 30.07
C ILE A 160 -29.35 -0.84 30.16
N GLU A 161 -29.41 0.26 29.39
CA GLU A 161 -30.58 1.13 29.34
C GLU A 161 -31.77 0.46 28.65
N GLY A 162 -31.54 -0.32 27.59
CA GLY A 162 -32.56 -1.12 26.90
C GLY A 162 -33.12 -2.26 27.75
N GLU A 163 -32.28 -2.98 28.50
CA GLU A 163 -32.71 -4.04 29.44
C GLU A 163 -33.43 -3.48 30.67
N ARG A 164 -33.11 -2.26 31.12
CA ARG A 164 -33.81 -1.63 32.26
C ARG A 164 -35.17 -1.04 31.90
N ALA A 165 -35.39 -0.69 30.62
CA ALA A 165 -36.58 0.05 30.23
C ALA A 165 -37.81 -0.81 29.92
N ASP A 166 -37.66 -2.09 29.51
CA ASP A 166 -38.82 -2.87 29.05
C ASP A 166 -38.62 -4.41 29.02
N ALA A 167 -38.14 -5.02 30.12
CA ALA A 167 -38.07 -6.48 30.20
C ALA A 167 -39.29 -7.07 30.96
N PRO A 168 -40.26 -7.72 30.28
CA PRO A 168 -41.20 -8.61 30.95
C PRO A 168 -40.41 -9.76 31.53
N VAL A 169 -40.53 -10.00 32.83
CA VAL A 169 -40.00 -11.22 33.44
C VAL A 169 -40.63 -12.40 32.70
N PRO A 170 -39.86 -13.24 31.98
CA PRO A 170 -40.42 -14.35 31.23
C PRO A 170 -41.17 -15.24 32.22
N SER A 171 -42.42 -15.56 31.88
CA SER A 171 -43.26 -16.34 32.77
C SER A 171 -42.59 -17.70 32.99
N LYS A 172 -42.72 -18.26 34.20
CA LYS A 172 -42.14 -19.57 34.53
C LYS A 172 -42.51 -20.65 33.49
N ALA A 173 -43.71 -20.55 32.90
CA ALA A 173 -44.19 -21.44 31.85
C ALA A 173 -43.39 -21.35 30.54
N GLU A 174 -42.97 -20.15 30.12
CA GLU A 174 -42.15 -19.95 28.92
C GLU A 174 -40.73 -20.49 29.12
N LEU A 175 -40.15 -20.30 30.31
CA LEU A 175 -38.86 -20.89 30.66
C LEU A 175 -38.94 -22.42 30.69
N ASP A 176 -40.00 -22.99 31.25
CA ASP A 176 -40.22 -24.44 31.26
C ASP A 176 -40.37 -25.00 29.83
N GLN A 177 -41.05 -24.27 28.94
CA GLN A 177 -41.17 -24.63 27.52
C GLN A 177 -39.83 -24.55 26.79
N GLN A 178 -39.02 -23.51 27.04
CA GLN A 178 -37.68 -23.37 26.45
C GLN A 178 -36.72 -24.47 26.94
N VAL A 179 -36.79 -24.83 28.23
CA VAL A 179 -36.02 -25.95 28.78
C VAL A 179 -36.43 -27.27 28.14
N ALA A 180 -37.73 -27.51 27.94
CA ALA A 180 -38.23 -28.69 27.24
C ALA A 180 -37.77 -28.73 25.77
N TYR A 181 -37.82 -27.59 25.07
CA TYR A 181 -37.34 -27.45 23.71
C TYR A 181 -35.82 -27.70 23.60
N LEU A 182 -35.00 -27.09 24.46
CA LEU A 182 -33.55 -27.29 24.46
C LEU A 182 -33.17 -28.74 24.77
N LYS A 183 -33.89 -29.41 25.67
CA LYS A 183 -33.66 -30.83 25.99
C LYS A 183 -33.96 -31.74 24.80
N THR A 184 -35.09 -31.51 24.13
CA THR A 184 -35.49 -32.30 22.95
C THR A 184 -34.56 -32.02 21.78
N PHE A 185 -34.22 -30.75 21.52
CA PHE A 185 -33.24 -30.37 20.51
C PHE A 185 -31.88 -31.02 20.77
N GLY A 186 -31.38 -30.98 22.01
CA GLY A 186 -30.11 -31.63 22.38
C GLY A 186 -30.14 -33.15 22.21
N GLN A 187 -31.28 -33.80 22.48
CA GLN A 187 -31.46 -35.22 22.20
C GLN A 187 -31.42 -35.52 20.70
N VAL A 188 -32.12 -34.72 19.88
CA VAL A 188 -32.15 -34.87 18.41
C VAL A 188 -30.77 -34.65 17.81
N VAL A 189 -30.07 -33.57 18.17
CA VAL A 189 -28.71 -33.28 17.68
C VAL A 189 -27.73 -34.39 18.07
N ARG A 190 -27.84 -34.94 19.29
CA ARG A 190 -26.99 -36.06 19.71
C ARG A 190 -27.22 -37.31 18.87
N VAL A 191 -28.47 -37.65 18.57
CA VAL A 191 -28.81 -38.80 17.72
C VAL A 191 -28.31 -38.55 16.30
N GLN A 192 -28.52 -37.35 15.76
CA GLN A 192 -28.08 -36.99 14.41
C GLN A 192 -26.56 -36.97 14.27
N LEU A 193 -25.83 -36.45 15.27
CA LEU A 193 -24.37 -36.46 15.28
C LEU A 193 -23.83 -37.89 15.39
N LYS A 194 -24.45 -38.74 16.22
CA LYS A 194 -24.09 -40.16 16.31
C LYS A 194 -24.29 -40.88 14.97
N ALA A 195 -25.42 -40.68 14.31
CA ALA A 195 -25.69 -41.25 13.00
C ALA A 195 -24.70 -40.74 11.93
N TYR A 196 -24.35 -39.45 11.96
CA TYR A 196 -23.35 -38.86 11.07
C TYR A 196 -21.96 -39.46 11.29
N LEU A 197 -21.52 -39.60 12.55
CA LEU A 197 -20.24 -40.19 12.89
C LEU A 197 -20.19 -41.69 12.54
N GLU A 198 -21.26 -42.44 12.78
CA GLU A 198 -21.36 -43.85 12.37
C GLU A 198 -21.31 -44.01 10.85
N ALA A 199 -21.93 -43.11 10.09
CA ALA A 199 -21.83 -43.09 8.63
C ALA A 199 -20.41 -42.76 8.17
N LEU A 200 -19.76 -41.75 8.76
CA LEU A 200 -18.39 -41.38 8.44
C LEU A 200 -17.39 -42.49 8.77
N LEU A 201 -17.58 -43.17 9.91
CA LEU A 201 -16.74 -44.30 10.30
C LEU A 201 -16.88 -45.46 9.33
N ARG A 202 -18.11 -45.80 8.89
CA ARG A 202 -18.35 -46.82 7.87
C ARG A 202 -17.72 -46.46 6.54
N ASP A 203 -17.81 -45.20 6.12
CA ASP A 203 -17.22 -44.73 4.87
C ASP A 203 -15.70 -44.84 4.90
N VAL A 204 -15.07 -44.49 6.04
CA VAL A 204 -13.63 -44.72 6.26
C VAL A 204 -13.29 -46.21 6.28
N GLU A 205 -14.08 -47.05 6.96
CA GLU A 205 -13.89 -48.51 6.96
C GLU A 205 -14.07 -49.11 5.57
N ASP A 206 -14.97 -48.57 4.73
CA ASP A 206 -15.19 -49.01 3.37
C ASP A 206 -14.11 -48.52 2.41
N GLU A 207 -13.65 -47.27 2.51
CA GLU A 207 -12.58 -46.71 1.67
C GLU A 207 -11.20 -47.25 2.07
N TRP A 208 -10.90 -47.35 3.35
CA TRP A 208 -9.63 -47.87 3.87
C TRP A 208 -9.61 -49.39 3.96
N GLY A 209 -10.75 -50.04 4.19
CA GLY A 209 -10.87 -51.50 4.08
C GLY A 209 -10.77 -52.01 2.65
N LYS A 210 -11.03 -51.16 1.65
CA LYS A 210 -10.74 -51.43 0.23
C LYS A 210 -9.32 -51.04 -0.17
N ALA A 211 -8.62 -50.22 0.63
CA ALA A 211 -7.23 -49.83 0.40
C ALA A 211 -6.27 -50.70 1.22
N ASP A 212 -5.80 -51.80 0.62
CA ASP A 212 -4.56 -52.48 1.05
C ASP A 212 -3.40 -51.43 1.05
N PRO A 213 -2.38 -51.52 1.95
CA PRO A 213 -1.53 -50.40 2.36
C PRO A 213 -0.42 -50.09 1.34
N GLY A 214 -0.81 -49.80 0.10
CA GLY A 214 0.11 -49.60 -1.01
C GLY A 214 -0.15 -48.35 -1.85
N VAL A 215 -1.25 -47.62 -1.62
CA VAL A 215 -1.58 -46.46 -2.49
C VAL A 215 -1.91 -45.23 -1.65
N VAL A 216 -0.85 -44.55 -1.23
CA VAL A 216 -0.94 -43.16 -0.79
C VAL A 216 -0.45 -42.31 -1.96
N ASP A 217 -1.38 -41.70 -2.70
CA ASP A 217 -1.06 -40.57 -3.57
C ASP A 217 -1.45 -39.28 -2.81
N HIS A 218 -0.47 -38.40 -2.61
CA HIS A 218 -0.51 -37.30 -1.66
C HIS A 218 -0.92 -35.94 -2.25
N ASP A 219 -1.46 -35.91 -3.48
CA ASP A 219 -1.57 -34.65 -4.23
C ASP A 219 -3.00 -34.10 -4.43
N ARG A 220 -3.91 -34.31 -3.46
CA ARG A 220 -5.25 -33.69 -3.49
C ARG A 220 -5.36 -32.50 -2.52
N PRO A 221 -5.61 -31.26 -3.00
CA PRO A 221 -5.80 -30.13 -2.11
C PRO A 221 -7.12 -30.24 -1.34
N ILE A 222 -7.04 -30.04 -0.02
CA ILE A 222 -8.17 -30.01 0.91
C ILE A 222 -9.03 -28.76 0.59
N THR A 223 -10.27 -28.97 0.16
CA THR A 223 -11.28 -27.91 0.11
C THR A 223 -12.26 -28.10 1.27
N PRO A 224 -12.61 -27.04 2.04
CA PRO A 224 -13.64 -27.15 3.06
C PRO A 224 -15.02 -27.26 2.38
N PRO A 225 -15.93 -28.15 2.85
CA PRO A 225 -17.27 -28.18 2.30
C PRO A 225 -18.06 -26.92 2.70
N ARG A 226 -18.57 -26.25 1.66
CA ARG A 226 -19.50 -25.13 1.68
C ARG A 226 -20.80 -25.51 2.42
N ALA A 227 -21.34 -24.56 3.17
CA ALA A 227 -22.56 -24.69 3.95
C ALA A 227 -23.83 -24.99 3.11
N ALA A 228 -24.62 -25.92 3.66
CA ALA A 228 -26.06 -26.19 3.55
C ALA A 228 -26.68 -26.69 2.22
N PRO A 229 -27.51 -27.75 2.31
CA PRO A 229 -28.79 -27.81 1.63
C PRO A 229 -29.97 -27.66 2.63
N GLN A 230 -30.69 -26.57 2.43
CA GLN A 230 -32.16 -26.41 2.41
C GLN A 230 -33.02 -27.37 3.27
N ALA A 231 -33.78 -26.74 4.17
CA ALA A 231 -34.96 -27.31 4.80
C ALA A 231 -35.97 -27.76 3.75
N VAL A 232 -36.35 -29.04 3.82
CA VAL A 232 -37.40 -29.62 2.99
C VAL A 232 -38.73 -29.37 3.70
N GLU A 233 -39.59 -28.63 3.03
CA GLU A 233 -40.99 -28.41 3.36
C GLU A 233 -41.77 -29.74 3.31
N LEU A 234 -42.54 -30.06 4.35
CA LEU A 234 -43.64 -31.02 4.28
C LEU A 234 -44.93 -30.26 4.58
N GLY A 235 -45.76 -30.12 3.54
CA GLY A 235 -47.03 -29.42 3.59
C GLY A 235 -48.22 -30.27 4.03
N ALA A 236 -49.36 -29.55 4.06
CA ALA A 236 -50.75 -29.99 4.18
C ALA A 236 -51.26 -30.26 5.62
N SER A 237 -52.42 -29.78 6.07
CA SER A 237 -53.47 -28.92 5.51
C SER A 237 -54.62 -28.80 6.54
N GLN A 238 -55.42 -27.73 6.45
CA GLN A 238 -56.80 -27.52 7.00
C GLN A 238 -56.92 -27.20 8.51
N GLY A 239 -57.72 -26.25 8.99
CA GLY A 239 -58.65 -25.30 8.35
C GLY A 239 -59.45 -24.50 9.41
N ALA A 240 -59.96 -23.33 9.02
CA ALA A 240 -61.12 -22.56 9.53
C ALA A 240 -61.16 -22.19 11.05
N LEU A 241 -61.42 -20.94 11.48
CA LEU A 241 -62.66 -20.17 11.25
C LEU A 241 -62.48 -18.66 11.51
N GLU A 242 -63.31 -17.92 10.77
CA GLU A 242 -63.75 -16.52 10.74
C GLU A 242 -63.56 -15.52 11.90
N SER A 243 -63.39 -14.26 11.47
CA SER A 243 -64.18 -13.04 11.79
C SER A 243 -63.23 -11.87 12.13
N GLY A 244 -63.35 -10.63 11.65
CA GLY A 244 -64.22 -9.88 10.76
C GLY A 244 -63.61 -8.46 10.71
N GLY A 245 -63.65 -7.78 9.56
CA GLY A 245 -63.01 -6.45 9.36
C GLY A 245 -63.67 -5.28 10.14
N PRO A 246 -63.39 -3.98 9.83
CA PRO A 246 -63.09 -3.48 8.48
C PRO A 246 -61.95 -2.44 8.34
N ARG A 247 -61.82 -2.09 7.06
CA ARG A 247 -60.83 -1.39 6.22
C ARG A 247 -61.06 0.12 6.08
N VAL A 248 -60.00 0.88 5.80
CA VAL A 248 -59.96 2.18 5.07
C VAL A 248 -58.58 2.23 4.35
N LEU A 249 -58.40 1.91 3.05
CA LEU A 249 -58.58 2.69 1.78
C LEU A 249 -58.07 4.14 1.85
N GLY A 250 -57.17 4.68 1.02
CA GLY A 250 -56.49 4.31 -0.23
C GLY A 250 -55.27 5.24 -0.39
N GLY A 251 -54.53 5.38 -1.49
CA GLY A 251 -54.61 4.94 -2.87
C GLY A 251 -53.71 5.88 -3.72
N GLY A 252 -53.22 5.40 -4.88
CA GLY A 252 -52.64 6.22 -5.97
C GLY A 252 -51.10 6.36 -5.93
N ALA A 253 -50.33 5.69 -6.80
CA ALA A 253 -50.11 5.93 -8.24
C ALA A 253 -48.92 6.88 -8.53
N ALA A 254 -47.87 6.33 -9.14
CA ALA A 254 -46.90 7.05 -10.00
C ALA A 254 -47.51 7.23 -11.41
N PRO A 255 -46.85 7.78 -12.45
CA PRO A 255 -45.53 8.46 -12.56
C PRO A 255 -45.61 9.78 -13.39
N THR A 256 -44.52 10.58 -13.52
CA THR A 256 -44.17 11.33 -14.76
C THR A 256 -42.79 12.01 -14.69
N HIS A 257 -42.16 12.10 -15.86
CA HIS A 257 -40.93 12.82 -16.20
C HIS A 257 -41.05 14.34 -16.05
N GLY A 258 -39.91 15.04 -15.89
CA GLY A 258 -39.82 16.49 -16.04
C GLY A 258 -38.41 17.02 -15.82
N ASP A 259 -37.80 17.49 -16.91
CA ASP A 259 -36.56 18.25 -17.04
C ASP A 259 -36.53 19.56 -16.24
N ALA A 260 -35.32 19.98 -15.83
CA ALA A 260 -34.80 21.35 -15.75
C ALA A 260 -33.38 21.25 -15.15
N ASP A 261 -32.31 21.47 -15.93
CA ASP A 261 -31.66 22.76 -16.19
C ASP A 261 -31.12 23.47 -14.93
N THR A 262 -29.96 24.11 -15.12
CA THR A 262 -29.19 25.04 -14.24
C THR A 262 -27.92 24.41 -13.67
N GLU A 263 -26.69 24.94 -13.78
CA GLU A 263 -26.03 25.97 -14.60
C GLU A 263 -24.54 25.86 -14.22
N VAL A 264 -23.64 25.99 -15.19
CA VAL A 264 -22.17 26.10 -15.00
C VAL A 264 -21.84 27.56 -14.65
N PRO A 265 -20.77 27.84 -13.87
CA PRO A 265 -19.72 28.72 -14.41
C PRO A 265 -18.33 28.21 -13.97
N GLU A 266 -17.40 27.85 -14.87
CA GLU A 266 -16.58 28.68 -15.75
C GLU A 266 -15.87 29.86 -15.03
N ALA A 267 -14.53 29.76 -15.03
CA ALA A 267 -13.57 30.76 -14.55
C ALA A 267 -13.63 32.05 -15.40
N PRO A 268 -12.92 33.13 -14.99
CA PRO A 268 -11.66 33.35 -15.69
C PRO A 268 -10.51 34.00 -14.88
N ALA A 269 -9.30 33.65 -15.35
CA ALA A 269 -8.04 34.38 -15.49
C ALA A 269 -7.74 35.68 -14.69
N GLY A 270 -6.47 35.77 -14.23
CA GLY A 270 -5.84 36.90 -13.53
C GLY A 270 -5.60 38.16 -14.38
N PRO A 271 -4.80 39.13 -13.87
CA PRO A 271 -3.36 39.13 -14.23
C PRO A 271 -2.39 39.73 -13.18
N ASP A 272 -1.10 39.40 -13.40
CA ASP A 272 0.16 40.14 -13.21
C ASP A 272 0.28 41.33 -12.22
N ALA A 273 1.28 41.26 -11.33
CA ALA A 273 2.13 42.40 -10.98
C ALA A 273 3.43 41.99 -10.24
N GLU A 274 4.55 42.28 -10.89
CA GLU A 274 5.89 42.39 -10.31
C GLU A 274 5.98 43.54 -9.28
N ALA A 275 6.81 43.39 -8.24
CA ALA A 275 7.59 44.50 -7.66
C ALA A 275 8.66 43.99 -6.67
N SER A 276 9.91 44.20 -7.08
CA SER A 276 11.14 44.20 -6.29
C SER A 276 11.14 45.25 -5.17
N VAL A 277 11.96 45.05 -4.13
CA VAL A 277 12.82 46.03 -3.39
C VAL A 277 13.55 45.27 -2.25
N SER A 278 14.85 44.95 -2.32
CA SER A 278 16.03 45.71 -1.79
C SER A 278 15.94 46.06 -0.28
N GLU A 279 16.95 46.03 0.60
CA GLU A 279 18.37 45.67 0.62
C GLU A 279 18.86 45.81 2.09
N HIS A 280 20.06 45.31 2.38
CA HIS A 280 21.00 45.76 3.44
C HIS A 280 20.73 45.50 4.94
N ALA A 281 21.56 44.64 5.54
CA ALA A 281 22.61 45.10 6.45
C ALA A 281 23.60 43.97 6.81
N ASP A 282 24.84 44.18 6.37
CA ASP A 282 26.08 43.47 6.69
C ASP A 282 26.74 44.17 7.90
N ALA A 283 27.17 43.44 8.94
CA ALA A 283 28.32 43.83 9.78
C ALA A 283 28.64 42.84 10.94
N ALA A 284 29.93 42.48 10.98
CA ALA A 284 30.77 42.28 12.17
C ALA A 284 30.78 40.91 12.90
N ARG A 285 31.60 40.00 12.36
CA ARG A 285 32.92 39.56 12.88
C ARG A 285 33.21 39.64 14.40
N ASN A 286 33.87 38.56 14.86
CA ASN A 286 34.54 38.27 16.16
C ASN A 286 33.61 37.73 17.26
N GLY A 287 33.83 36.58 17.87
CA GLY A 287 35.00 35.72 17.99
C GLY A 287 35.00 35.12 19.41
N ARG A 288 35.50 33.90 19.56
CA ARG A 288 36.01 33.33 20.83
C ARG A 288 34.95 32.90 21.88
N GLY A 289 34.62 31.62 21.90
CA GLY A 289 34.40 30.92 23.19
C GLY A 289 35.76 30.58 23.84
N PRO A 290 35.82 29.84 24.96
CA PRO A 290 34.80 29.57 25.99
C PRO A 290 35.31 29.97 27.39
N ASN A 291 34.43 30.16 28.39
CA ASN A 291 34.84 29.94 29.79
C ASN A 291 33.64 29.82 30.76
N THR A 292 33.41 28.62 31.27
CA THR A 292 32.89 28.39 32.62
C THR A 292 33.95 28.80 33.65
N PRO A 293 33.55 29.33 34.81
CA PRO A 293 33.72 28.53 36.02
C PRO A 293 32.56 28.66 37.01
N GLY A 294 32.50 27.71 37.94
CA GLY A 294 31.36 27.51 38.82
C GLY A 294 31.33 28.34 40.11
N LYS A 295 30.35 27.94 40.93
CA LYS A 295 30.26 28.06 42.39
C LYS A 295 29.78 29.40 42.99
N ARG A 296 28.69 29.24 43.77
CA ARG A 296 28.30 29.88 45.06
C ARG A 296 27.39 31.10 45.03
N ALA A 297 26.17 30.88 45.55
CA ALA A 297 25.39 31.73 46.47
C ALA A 297 24.05 30.99 46.68
N ARG A 298 23.69 30.37 47.83
CA ARG A 298 23.27 30.97 49.12
C ARG A 298 22.60 32.33 48.85
N THR A 299 21.33 32.58 49.15
CA THR A 299 20.74 32.68 50.50
C THR A 299 19.25 33.05 50.36
N LEU A 300 18.49 32.84 51.45
CA LEU A 300 17.18 33.45 51.82
C LEU A 300 15.94 32.77 51.22
N GLN A 301 15.10 32.00 51.93
CA GLN A 301 14.46 32.14 53.25
C GLN A 301 13.52 33.35 53.35
N ALA A 302 12.20 33.12 53.33
CA ALA A 302 11.23 33.73 54.23
C ALA A 302 9.83 33.09 54.06
N GLN A 303 9.35 32.56 55.19
CA GLN A 303 7.96 32.25 55.61
C GLN A 303 7.20 31.12 54.93
#